data_AF-A0A3S4ZN80-F1
#
_entry.id   AF-A0A3S4ZN80-F1
#
_cell.length_a   1.000
_cell.length_b   1.000
_cell.length_c   1.000
_cell.angle_alpha   90.00
_cell.angle_beta   90.00
_cell.angle_gamma   90.00
#
_symmetry.space_group_name_H-M   'P 1'
#
loop_
_entity.id
_entity.type
_entity.pdbx_description
1 polymer ?
#
loop_
_entity_poly.entity_id
_entity_poly.type
_entity_poly.pdbx_seq_one_letter_code
_entity_poly.pdbx_strand_id
1 'polypeptide(L)'
;MLNLASPKSLLIQPTVDCSFDPTSTGLINTPSGTRTMTLRSIIRDSRALMSEATDLMLECQREYTGLISCQPSITSLARAACYTADEARRGMSEDRLTLSDADGICQRCTVITRSIQAEMSHLSAQTARDWSRTMASYLRDQANFHRLIATYFDQAVAAF
;
A
#
# COMPACT_ATOMS: atom_id res chain seq x y z
N MET A 1 -13.68 -16.86 -25.46
CA MET A 1 -12.78 -17.24 -24.34
C MET A 1 -11.55 -16.38 -24.43
N LEU A 2 -11.53 -15.25 -23.72
CA LEU A 2 -10.38 -14.35 -23.70
C LEU A 2 -9.43 -14.78 -22.58
N ASN A 3 -8.22 -15.13 -23.02
CA ASN A 3 -7.11 -15.54 -22.18
C ASN A 3 -6.65 -14.34 -21.35
N LEU A 4 -7.10 -14.26 -20.08
CA LEU A 4 -6.55 -13.31 -19.11
C LEU A 4 -5.14 -13.80 -18.73
N ALA A 5 -4.15 -13.30 -19.45
CA ALA A 5 -2.77 -13.34 -19.00
C ALA A 5 -2.69 -12.63 -17.65
N SER A 6 -2.51 -13.42 -16.60
CA SER A 6 -2.27 -12.98 -15.23
C SER A 6 -1.18 -11.91 -15.21
N PRO A 7 -1.40 -10.73 -14.59
CA PRO A 7 -0.29 -9.84 -14.29
C PRO A 7 0.64 -10.62 -13.37
N LYS A 8 1.91 -10.70 -13.75
CA LYS A 8 2.98 -11.31 -12.97
C LYS A 8 2.89 -10.75 -11.55
N SER A 9 2.47 -11.58 -10.61
CA SER A 9 2.74 -11.40 -9.20
C SER A 9 4.26 -11.35 -9.05
N LEU A 10 4.83 -10.15 -9.05
CA LEU A 10 6.15 -9.86 -8.52
C LEU A 10 6.07 -10.11 -7.01
N LEU A 11 6.06 -11.40 -6.70
CA LEU A 11 6.24 -11.98 -5.39
C LEU A 11 7.72 -11.80 -5.07
N ILE A 12 8.10 -10.57 -4.73
CA ILE A 12 9.28 -10.38 -3.91
C ILE A 12 8.82 -10.81 -2.52
N GLN A 13 8.95 -12.10 -2.22
CA GLN A 13 9.03 -12.51 -0.83
C GLN A 13 10.32 -11.89 -0.29
N PRO A 14 10.28 -11.09 0.77
CA PRO A 14 11.48 -10.86 1.55
C PRO A 14 11.73 -12.18 2.29
N THR A 15 12.45 -13.10 1.67
CA THR A 15 13.28 -14.06 2.43
C THR A 15 14.40 -13.24 3.06
N VAL A 16 14.06 -12.48 4.09
CA VAL A 16 15.06 -11.97 5.02
C VAL A 16 15.26 -13.11 6.00
N ASP A 17 16.25 -13.94 5.70
CA ASP A 17 16.91 -14.74 6.72
C ASP A 17 17.38 -13.77 7.81
N CYS A 18 16.63 -13.69 8.91
CA CYS A 18 16.99 -12.93 10.10
C CYS A 18 18.12 -13.61 10.88
N SER A 19 19.13 -14.15 10.20
CA SER A 19 20.42 -14.52 10.82
C SER A 19 21.34 -13.31 10.72
N PHE A 20 21.12 -12.32 11.57
CA PHE A 20 22.06 -11.22 11.76
C PHE A 20 23.26 -11.74 12.57
N ASP A 21 24.38 -11.95 11.91
CA ASP A 21 25.67 -12.26 12.54
C ASP A 21 26.25 -10.96 13.11
N PRO A 22 26.31 -10.79 14.45
CA PRO A 22 26.71 -9.52 15.09
C PRO A 22 28.20 -9.20 14.93
N THR A 23 28.96 -10.02 14.20
CA THR A 23 30.43 -9.96 14.16
C THR A 23 31.00 -9.09 13.04
N SER A 24 30.15 -8.56 12.14
CA SER A 24 30.59 -7.85 10.92
C SER A 24 30.75 -6.33 11.04
N THR A 25 30.38 -5.69 12.14
CA THR A 25 30.42 -4.21 12.24
C THR A 25 31.85 -3.73 12.52
N GLY A 26 32.42 -2.96 11.58
CA GLY A 26 33.81 -2.47 11.62
C GLY A 26 34.22 -1.88 12.97
N LEU A 27 35.09 -2.61 13.66
CA LEU A 27 35.62 -2.27 14.98
C LEU A 27 36.80 -1.31 14.82
N ILE A 28 36.71 -0.14 15.46
CA ILE A 28 37.85 0.78 15.58
C ILE A 28 38.52 0.51 16.93
N ASN A 29 39.75 -0.01 16.89
CA ASN A 29 40.55 -0.27 18.10
C ASN A 29 41.04 1.05 18.72
N THR A 30 40.71 1.28 19.99
CA THR A 30 41.34 2.30 20.84
C THR A 30 42.23 1.62 21.90
N PRO A 31 43.23 2.33 22.48
CA PRO A 31 44.34 1.71 23.22
C PRO A 31 43.99 1.08 24.59
N SER A 32 42.71 1.03 24.95
CA SER A 32 42.26 0.60 26.28
C SER A 32 41.14 -0.42 26.20
N GLY A 33 41.32 -1.52 25.45
CA GLY A 33 40.60 -2.81 25.58
C GLY A 33 39.06 -2.83 25.52
N THR A 34 38.40 -1.69 25.46
CA THR A 34 36.97 -1.52 25.66
C THR A 34 36.40 -1.06 24.33
N ARG A 35 35.79 -1.99 23.59
CA ARG A 35 35.11 -1.74 22.32
C ARG A 35 33.99 -0.71 22.54
N THR A 36 34.28 0.56 22.36
CA THR A 36 33.29 1.64 22.45
C THR A 36 32.73 1.91 21.06
N MET A 37 31.53 1.39 20.76
CA MET A 37 30.78 1.83 19.58
C MET A 37 30.48 3.32 19.72
N THR A 38 30.88 4.13 18.74
CA THR A 38 30.64 5.57 18.79
C THR A 38 29.17 5.87 18.51
N LEU A 39 28.55 6.82 19.20
CA LEU A 39 27.15 7.21 18.99
C LEU A 39 26.82 7.54 17.52
N ARG A 40 27.83 7.98 16.75
CA ARG A 40 27.73 8.20 15.29
C ARG A 40 27.59 6.92 14.46
N SER A 41 28.24 5.80 14.82
CA SER A 41 28.04 4.52 14.12
C SER A 41 26.65 3.97 14.43
N ILE A 42 26.21 4.11 15.69
CA ILE A 42 24.86 3.75 16.13
C ILE A 42 23.79 4.48 15.34
N ILE A 43 23.88 5.81 15.19
CA ILE A 43 22.93 6.61 14.41
C ILE A 43 22.92 6.20 12.93
N ARG A 44 24.09 5.86 12.36
CA ARG A 44 24.19 5.44 10.96
C ARG A 44 23.50 4.10 10.71
N ASP A 45 23.82 3.10 11.54
CA ASP A 45 23.31 1.74 11.39
C ASP A 45 21.79 1.68 11.67
N SER A 46 21.34 2.45 12.66
CA SER A 46 19.93 2.55 13.01
C SER A 46 19.10 3.32 11.95
N ARG A 47 19.68 4.33 11.29
CA ARG A 47 19.04 5.01 10.14
C ARG A 47 18.92 4.11 8.91
N ALA A 48 19.91 3.26 8.65
CA ALA A 48 19.86 2.30 7.55
C ALA A 48 18.71 1.30 7.75
N LEU A 49 18.46 0.87 9.00
CA LEU A 49 17.38 -0.04 9.37
C LEU A 49 15.98 0.53 9.14
N MET A 50 15.82 1.85 9.21
CA MET A 50 14.52 2.51 9.08
C MET A 50 14.15 2.91 7.65
N SER A 51 15.14 3.08 6.75
CA SER A 51 14.88 3.69 5.44
C SER A 51 13.91 2.84 4.61
N GLU A 52 14.17 1.54 4.47
CA GLU A 52 13.48 0.70 3.49
C GLU A 52 11.97 0.57 3.75
N ALA A 53 11.55 0.12 4.94
CA ALA A 53 10.13 -0.01 5.22
C ALA A 53 9.39 1.32 5.31
N THR A 54 10.07 2.41 5.71
CA THR A 54 9.49 3.75 5.70
C THR A 54 9.26 4.25 4.28
N ASP A 55 10.23 4.01 3.38
CA ASP A 55 10.14 4.39 1.97
C ASP A 55 9.01 3.63 1.28
N LEU A 56 8.90 2.31 1.51
CA LEU A 56 7.79 1.48 0.99
C LEU A 56 6.43 1.94 1.50
N MET A 57 6.33 2.35 2.76
CA MET A 57 5.09 2.88 3.34
C MET A 57 4.68 4.20 2.67
N LEU A 58 5.63 5.11 2.47
CA LEU A 58 5.39 6.39 1.81
C LEU A 58 5.02 6.22 0.33
N GLU A 59 5.64 5.27 -0.36
CA GLU A 59 5.31 4.93 -1.75
C GLU A 59 3.87 4.39 -1.85
N CYS A 60 3.51 3.43 -1.00
CA CYS A 60 2.14 2.90 -0.89
C CYS A 60 1.13 4.02 -0.63
N GLN A 61 1.42 4.94 0.30
CA GLN A 61 0.55 6.08 0.57
C GLN A 61 0.38 6.98 -0.66
N ARG A 62 1.46 7.27 -1.40
CA ARG A 62 1.41 8.14 -2.59
C ARG A 62 0.60 7.51 -3.72
N GLU A 63 0.82 6.22 -3.97
CA GLU A 63 0.08 5.46 -4.97
C GLU A 63 -1.43 5.50 -4.70
N TYR A 64 -1.85 5.15 -3.48
CA TYR A 64 -3.27 5.15 -3.12
C TYR A 64 -3.88 6.54 -3.02
N THR A 65 -3.10 7.57 -2.67
CA THR A 65 -3.58 8.97 -2.74
C THR A 65 -3.93 9.34 -4.17
N GLY A 66 -3.08 8.97 -5.13
CA GLY A 66 -3.35 9.17 -6.56
C GLY A 66 -4.59 8.41 -7.02
N LEU A 67 -4.72 7.14 -6.64
CA LEU A 67 -5.85 6.31 -7.05
C LEU A 67 -7.18 6.75 -6.41
N ILE A 68 -7.19 7.17 -5.14
CA ILE A 68 -8.41 7.66 -4.48
C ILE A 68 -8.82 9.02 -5.05
N SER A 69 -7.88 9.83 -5.55
CA SER A 69 -8.18 11.15 -6.11
C SER A 69 -9.07 11.09 -7.37
N CYS A 70 -9.05 9.98 -8.12
CA CYS A 70 -9.90 9.81 -9.31
C CYS A 70 -11.30 9.25 -8.97
N GLN A 71 -11.51 8.77 -7.74
CA GLN A 71 -12.77 8.17 -7.31
C GLN A 71 -14.01 9.07 -7.46
N PRO A 72 -13.96 10.39 -7.18
CA PRO A 72 -15.13 11.26 -7.31
C PRO A 72 -15.64 11.36 -8.75
N SER A 73 -14.75 11.39 -9.74
CA SER A 73 -15.13 11.46 -11.17
C SER A 73 -15.69 10.12 -11.67
N ILE A 74 -15.12 8.99 -11.24
CA ILE A 74 -15.67 7.66 -11.57
C ILE A 74 -17.06 7.48 -10.95
N THR A 75 -17.24 7.89 -9.69
CA THR A 75 -18.53 7.78 -9.01
C THR A 75 -19.58 8.76 -9.57
N SER A 76 -19.16 9.91 -10.12
CA SER A 76 -20.08 10.82 -10.82
C SER A 76 -20.60 10.19 -12.12
N LEU A 77 -19.77 9.45 -12.85
CA LEU A 77 -20.18 8.69 -14.03
C LEU A 77 -21.21 7.61 -13.69
N ALA A 78 -21.01 6.86 -12.60
CA ALA A 78 -22.00 5.88 -12.14
C ALA A 78 -23.35 6.54 -11.82
N ARG A 79 -23.33 7.70 -11.13
CA ARG A 79 -24.55 8.48 -10.86
C ARG A 79 -25.23 8.95 -12.13
N ALA A 80 -24.47 9.48 -13.09
CA ALA A 80 -24.99 9.91 -14.39
C ALA A 80 -25.63 8.74 -15.16
N ALA A 81 -25.04 7.54 -15.09
CA ALA A 81 -25.61 6.34 -15.68
C ALA A 81 -26.96 5.96 -15.03
N CYS A 82 -27.08 6.05 -13.70
CA CYS A 82 -28.36 5.83 -13.01
C CYS A 82 -29.43 6.83 -13.46
N TYR A 83 -29.12 8.13 -13.47
CA TYR A 83 -30.06 9.16 -13.94
C TYR A 83 -30.46 8.95 -15.40
N THR A 84 -29.52 8.54 -16.25
CA THR A 84 -29.80 8.23 -17.66
C THR A 84 -30.74 7.03 -17.81
N ALA A 85 -30.60 6.01 -16.96
CA ALA A 85 -31.50 4.85 -16.97
C ALA A 85 -32.91 5.22 -16.50
N ASP A 86 -33.02 6.09 -15.48
CA ASP A 86 -34.30 6.58 -15.00
C ASP A 86 -35.00 7.43 -16.07
N GLU A 87 -34.25 8.29 -16.75
CA GLU A 87 -34.74 9.13 -17.84
C GLU A 87 -35.15 8.31 -19.07
N ALA A 88 -34.42 7.24 -19.40
CA ALA A 88 -34.81 6.32 -20.48
C ALA A 88 -36.14 5.61 -20.18
N ARG A 89 -36.34 5.17 -18.92
CA ARG A 89 -37.62 4.57 -18.48
C ARG A 89 -38.76 5.59 -18.54
N ARG A 90 -38.51 6.85 -18.16
CA ARG A 90 -39.49 7.94 -18.30
C ARG A 90 -39.83 8.21 -19.76
N GLY A 91 -38.83 8.33 -20.63
CA GLY A 91 -39.03 8.56 -22.06
C GLY A 91 -39.83 7.44 -22.74
N MET A 92 -39.67 6.19 -22.31
CA MET A 92 -40.52 5.09 -22.75
C MET A 92 -41.97 5.27 -22.30
N SER A 93 -42.21 5.68 -21.05
CA SER A 93 -43.57 5.92 -20.54
C SER A 93 -44.29 7.10 -21.22
N GLU A 94 -43.51 8.06 -21.74
CA GLU A 94 -43.99 9.23 -22.48
C GLU A 94 -44.06 8.99 -24.00
N ASP A 95 -43.84 7.76 -24.45
CA ASP A 95 -43.81 7.36 -25.87
C ASP A 95 -42.78 8.15 -26.72
N ARG A 96 -41.74 8.69 -26.07
CA ARG A 96 -40.60 9.41 -26.68
C ARG A 96 -39.47 8.48 -27.09
N LEU A 97 -39.43 7.27 -26.52
CA LEU A 97 -38.45 6.22 -26.79
C LEU A 97 -39.18 4.91 -27.04
N THR A 98 -38.65 4.12 -27.96
CA THR A 98 -39.13 2.74 -28.13
C THR A 98 -38.68 1.88 -26.95
N LEU A 99 -39.42 0.81 -26.67
CA LEU A 99 -39.04 -0.18 -25.64
C LEU A 99 -37.62 -0.71 -25.87
N SER A 100 -37.29 -1.04 -27.12
CA SER A 100 -35.97 -1.56 -27.49
C SER A 100 -34.84 -0.56 -27.19
N ASP A 101 -35.06 0.72 -27.47
CA ASP A 101 -34.05 1.76 -27.21
C ASP A 101 -33.88 1.98 -25.70
N ALA A 102 -34.99 2.05 -24.95
CA ALA A 102 -34.97 2.24 -23.51
C ALA A 102 -34.26 1.08 -22.79
N ASP A 103 -34.56 -0.17 -23.18
CA ASP A 103 -33.89 -1.37 -22.66
C ASP A 103 -32.40 -1.38 -23.00
N GLY A 104 -32.04 -1.03 -24.24
CA GLY A 104 -30.63 -0.94 -24.67
C GLY A 104 -29.84 0.13 -23.92
N ILE A 105 -30.47 1.25 -23.53
CA ILE A 105 -29.86 2.27 -22.65
C ILE A 105 -29.71 1.71 -21.23
N CYS A 106 -30.77 1.14 -20.66
CA CYS A 106 -30.76 0.59 -19.30
C CYS A 106 -29.72 -0.52 -19.13
N GLN A 107 -29.55 -1.38 -20.12
CA GLN A 107 -28.56 -2.45 -20.09
C GLN A 107 -27.13 -1.89 -20.05
N ARG A 108 -26.82 -0.89 -20.88
CA ARG A 108 -25.50 -0.23 -20.87
C ARG A 108 -25.23 0.51 -19.56
N CYS A 109 -26.21 1.23 -19.03
CA CYS A 109 -26.11 1.85 -17.71
C CYS A 109 -25.85 0.83 -16.60
N THR A 110 -26.51 -0.33 -16.67
CA THR A 110 -26.28 -1.43 -15.73
C THR A 110 -24.85 -1.95 -15.80
N VAL A 111 -24.31 -2.14 -17.00
CA VAL A 111 -22.90 -2.55 -17.19
C VAL A 111 -21.95 -1.52 -16.58
N ILE A 112 -22.17 -0.23 -16.83
CA ILE A 112 -21.34 0.85 -16.27
C ILE A 112 -21.35 0.80 -14.73
N THR A 113 -22.53 0.81 -14.12
CA THR A 113 -22.65 0.83 -12.66
C THR A 113 -22.09 -0.43 -12.02
N ARG A 114 -22.29 -1.61 -12.62
CA ARG A 114 -21.75 -2.87 -12.11
C ARG A 114 -20.23 -2.96 -12.24
N SER A 115 -19.67 -2.51 -13.36
CA SER A 115 -18.22 -2.43 -13.54
C SER A 115 -17.58 -1.50 -12.51
N ILE A 116 -18.17 -0.31 -12.30
CA ILE A 116 -17.68 0.63 -11.31
C ILE A 116 -17.78 0.04 -9.89
N GLN A 117 -18.89 -0.62 -9.55
CA GLN A 117 -19.04 -1.28 -8.25
C GLN A 117 -17.99 -2.37 -8.02
N ALA A 118 -17.71 -3.19 -9.04
CA ALA A 118 -16.69 -4.23 -8.97
C ALA A 118 -15.29 -3.63 -8.76
N GLU A 119 -14.96 -2.56 -9.49
CA GLU A 119 -13.69 -1.85 -9.36
C GLU A 119 -13.52 -1.24 -7.97
N MET A 120 -14.56 -0.57 -7.44
CA MET A 120 -14.51 0.01 -6.09
C MET A 120 -14.27 -1.07 -5.03
N SER A 121 -14.89 -2.25 -5.20
CA SER A 121 -14.70 -3.37 -4.28
C SER A 121 -13.29 -3.94 -4.38
N HIS A 122 -12.76 -4.10 -5.61
CA HIS A 122 -11.40 -4.56 -5.84
C HIS A 122 -10.38 -3.61 -5.22
N LEU A 123 -10.50 -2.31 -5.51
CA LEU A 123 -9.66 -1.26 -4.97
C LEU A 123 -9.67 -1.27 -3.44
N SER A 124 -10.85 -1.26 -2.83
CA SER A 124 -10.98 -1.23 -1.36
C SER A 124 -10.29 -2.44 -0.72
N ALA A 125 -10.47 -3.62 -1.30
CA ALA A 125 -9.84 -4.83 -0.81
C ALA A 125 -8.31 -4.82 -1.01
N GLN A 126 -7.83 -4.28 -2.13
CA GLN A 126 -6.41 -4.15 -2.41
C GLN A 126 -5.73 -3.14 -1.49
N THR A 127 -6.30 -1.94 -1.34
CA THR A 127 -5.80 -0.92 -0.42
C THR A 127 -5.66 -1.45 0.99
N ALA A 128 -6.68 -2.15 1.51
CA ALA A 128 -6.63 -2.72 2.85
C ALA A 128 -5.48 -3.74 3.02
N ARG A 129 -5.27 -4.61 2.02
CA ARG A 129 -4.19 -5.61 2.04
C ARG A 129 -2.81 -4.97 2.01
N ASP A 130 -2.61 -4.03 1.09
CA ASP A 130 -1.29 -3.44 0.87
C ASP A 130 -0.89 -2.55 2.05
N TRP A 131 -1.83 -1.74 2.57
CA TRP A 131 -1.58 -0.96 3.79
C TRP A 131 -1.29 -1.86 4.99
N SER A 132 -2.06 -2.93 5.18
CA SER A 132 -1.80 -3.85 6.31
C SER A 132 -0.40 -4.47 6.22
N ARG A 133 0.04 -4.82 5.01
CA ARG A 133 1.38 -5.38 4.76
C ARG A 133 2.48 -4.36 5.02
N THR A 134 2.40 -3.16 4.44
CA THR A 134 3.45 -2.14 4.55
C THR A 134 3.54 -1.59 5.98
N MET A 135 2.39 -1.38 6.64
CA MET A 135 2.35 -0.98 8.05
C MET A 135 2.96 -2.02 8.96
N ALA A 136 2.67 -3.31 8.75
CA ALA A 136 3.27 -4.39 9.54
C ALA A 136 4.80 -4.44 9.38
N SER A 137 5.32 -4.21 8.17
CA SER A 137 6.77 -4.12 7.94
C SER A 137 7.37 -2.93 8.66
N TYR A 138 6.76 -1.75 8.49
CA TYR A 138 7.19 -0.52 9.14
C TYR A 138 7.26 -0.67 10.67
N LEU A 139 6.19 -1.18 11.29
CA LEU A 139 6.15 -1.36 12.74
C LEU A 139 7.19 -2.36 13.24
N ARG A 140 7.50 -3.41 12.45
CA ARG A 140 8.57 -4.37 12.79
C ARG A 140 9.94 -3.68 12.80
N ASP A 141 10.22 -2.86 11.79
CA ASP A 141 11.49 -2.14 11.69
C ASP A 141 11.61 -1.08 12.78
N GLN A 142 10.52 -0.37 13.11
CA GLN A 142 10.48 0.55 14.25
C GLN A 142 10.76 -0.17 15.57
N ALA A 143 10.15 -1.34 15.80
CA ALA A 143 10.39 -2.11 17.01
C ALA A 143 11.86 -2.57 17.12
N ASN A 144 12.44 -3.03 16.01
CA ASN A 144 13.84 -3.44 15.96
C ASN A 144 14.78 -2.25 16.17
N PHE A 145 14.51 -1.10 15.56
CA PHE A 145 15.24 0.14 15.75
C PHE A 145 15.28 0.55 17.23
N HIS A 146 14.12 0.58 17.90
CA HIS A 146 14.07 0.96 19.32
C HIS A 146 14.75 -0.05 20.24
N ARG A 147 14.62 -1.36 19.96
CA ARG A 147 15.36 -2.41 20.71
C ARG A 147 16.87 -2.28 20.55
N LEU A 148 17.32 -1.96 19.34
CA LEU A 148 18.74 -1.76 19.05
C LEU A 148 19.28 -0.56 19.84
N ILE A 149 18.56 0.56 19.87
CA ILE A 149 18.92 1.73 20.68
C ILE A 149 18.97 1.40 22.17
N ALA A 150 17.98 0.67 22.71
CA ALA A 150 17.98 0.25 24.11
C ALA A 150 19.21 -0.60 24.45
N THR A 151 19.54 -1.56 23.57
CA THR A 151 20.74 -2.43 23.73
C THR A 151 22.02 -1.60 23.77
N TYR A 152 22.12 -0.56 22.94
CA TYR A 152 23.29 0.32 22.96
C TYR A 152 23.39 1.14 24.25
N PHE A 153 22.27 1.60 24.81
CA PHE A 153 22.29 2.26 26.10
C PHE A 153 22.70 1.32 27.23
N ASP A 154 22.20 0.09 27.24
CA ASP A 154 22.58 -0.92 28.23
C ASP A 154 24.08 -1.23 28.18
N GLN A 155 24.65 -1.35 26.97
CA GLN A 155 26.10 -1.55 26.78
C GLN A 155 26.92 -0.36 27.25
N ALA A 156 26.46 0.86 26.98
CA ALA A 156 27.14 2.07 27.42
C ALA A 156 27.13 2.17 28.95
N VAL A 157 26.00 1.88 29.60
CA VAL A 157 25.87 1.85 31.06
C VAL A 157 26.78 0.78 31.68
N ALA A 158 26.86 -0.42 31.10
CA ALA A 158 27.72 -1.49 31.58
C ALA A 158 29.23 -1.19 31.45
N ALA A 159 29.60 -0.21 30.62
CA ALA A 159 30.98 0.23 30.44
C ALA A 159 31.41 1.34 31.43
N PHE A 160 30.48 1.89 32.23
CA PHE A 160 30.76 2.81 33.33
C PHE A 160 30.96 2.05 34.65
#